data_AF-A0A3M7N799-F1
#
_entry.id   AF-A0A3M7N799-F1
#
_cell.length_a   1.000
_cell.length_b   1.000
_cell.length_c   1.000
_cell.angle_alpha   90.00
_cell.angle_beta   90.00
_cell.angle_gamma   90.00
#
_symmetry.space_group_name_H-M   'P 1'
#
loop_
_entity.id
_entity.type
_entity.pdbx_description
1 polymer ?
#
loop_
_entity_poly.entity_id
_entity_poly.type
_entity_poly.pdbx_seq_one_letter_code
_entity_poly.pdbx_strand_id
1 'polypeptide(L)'
;MASHDDLQSLLANPSLVNAFAQTHPSFASSTVPVTALLESNTALAQQIAALEAQLRQLRHDTAQALLNHTSLQTQWRRKQREMDDALSPWGPRAMYQRLVSSISEQEALLAAMTDSFLDTSASENAYYDQGSATRLASDKEVVDWLRRVREGTTTLAKRCEMRARWDEGRVGGWR
;
A
#
# COMPACT_ATOMS: atom_id res chain seq x y z
N MET A 1 -27.34 -56.61 -78.84
CA MET A 1 -27.29 -57.39 -77.58
C MET A 1 -25.83 -57.37 -77.15
N ALA A 2 -25.50 -56.71 -76.03
CA ALA A 2 -24.13 -56.75 -75.50
C ALA A 2 -23.81 -58.18 -75.02
N SER A 3 -22.59 -58.66 -75.27
CA SER A 3 -22.18 -60.03 -74.92
C SER A 3 -21.96 -60.19 -73.41
N HIS A 4 -22.08 -61.41 -72.89
CA HIS A 4 -21.88 -61.71 -71.46
C HIS A 4 -20.48 -61.31 -70.97
N ASP A 5 -19.45 -61.51 -71.81
CA ASP A 5 -18.06 -61.16 -71.52
C ASP A 5 -17.85 -59.64 -71.41
N ASP A 6 -18.58 -58.83 -72.18
CA ASP A 6 -18.52 -57.37 -72.10
C ASP A 6 -19.08 -56.86 -70.77
N LEU A 7 -20.17 -57.44 -70.28
CA LEU A 7 -20.73 -57.07 -68.96
C LEU A 7 -19.83 -57.51 -67.81
N GLN A 8 -19.17 -58.66 -67.94
CA GLN A 8 -18.26 -59.17 -66.91
C GLN A 8 -16.98 -58.33 -66.83
N SER A 9 -16.45 -57.86 -67.97
CA SER A 9 -15.30 -56.94 -68.02
C SER A 9 -15.63 -55.53 -67.50
N LEU A 10 -16.87 -55.06 -67.67
CA LEU A 10 -17.39 -53.82 -67.09
C LEU A 10 -17.54 -53.92 -65.56
N LEU A 11 -18.10 -55.03 -65.05
CA LEU A 11 -18.26 -55.27 -63.61
C LEU A 11 -16.92 -55.55 -62.90
N ALA A 12 -15.93 -56.10 -63.60
CA ALA A 12 -14.59 -56.32 -63.07
C ALA A 12 -13.79 -55.01 -62.89
N ASN A 13 -14.21 -53.91 -63.53
CA ASN A 13 -13.56 -52.61 -63.43
C ASN A 13 -14.30 -51.70 -62.43
N PRO A 14 -13.82 -51.60 -61.17
CA PRO A 14 -14.49 -50.82 -60.13
C PRO A 14 -14.56 -49.33 -60.47
N SER A 15 -13.62 -48.80 -61.24
CA SER A 15 -13.63 -47.41 -61.73
C SER A 15 -14.81 -47.13 -62.67
N LEU A 16 -15.12 -48.06 -63.58
CA LEU A 16 -16.26 -47.94 -64.49
C LEU A 16 -17.59 -48.11 -63.75
N VAL A 17 -17.66 -49.05 -62.81
CA VAL A 17 -18.83 -49.23 -61.94
C VAL A 17 -19.10 -47.98 -61.10
N ASN A 18 -18.05 -47.34 -60.56
CA ASN A 18 -18.17 -46.12 -59.77
C ASN A 18 -18.58 -44.92 -60.64
N ALA A 19 -18.03 -44.79 -61.85
CA ALA A 19 -18.44 -43.78 -62.82
C ALA A 19 -19.92 -43.95 -63.21
N PHE A 20 -20.37 -45.19 -63.41
CA PHE A 20 -21.78 -45.48 -63.67
C PHE A 20 -22.68 -45.16 -62.47
N ALA A 21 -22.27 -45.52 -61.25
CA ALA A 21 -23.01 -45.19 -60.03
C ALA A 21 -23.17 -43.67 -59.82
N GLN A 22 -22.18 -42.87 -60.21
CA GLN A 22 -22.24 -41.41 -60.18
C GLN A 22 -23.23 -40.80 -61.18
N THR A 23 -23.63 -41.54 -62.23
CA THR A 23 -24.69 -41.09 -63.15
C THR A 23 -26.09 -41.20 -62.55
N HIS A 24 -26.26 -41.98 -61.48
CA HIS A 24 -27.57 -42.18 -60.87
C HIS A 24 -27.99 -40.93 -60.04
N PRO A 25 -29.21 -40.41 -60.22
CA PRO A 25 -29.66 -39.19 -59.53
C PRO A 25 -29.65 -39.30 -58.00
N SER A 26 -29.73 -40.51 -57.44
CA SER A 26 -29.59 -40.72 -55.98
C SER A 26 -28.20 -40.37 -55.45
N PHE A 27 -27.14 -40.50 -56.26
CA PHE A 27 -25.78 -40.11 -55.86
C PHE A 27 -25.67 -38.59 -55.74
N ALA A 28 -26.24 -37.85 -56.70
CA ALA A 28 -26.36 -36.39 -56.62
C ALA A 28 -27.21 -35.97 -55.40
N SER A 29 -28.36 -36.63 -55.20
CA SER A 29 -29.27 -36.33 -54.10
C SER A 29 -28.67 -36.59 -52.71
N SER A 30 -27.76 -37.56 -52.56
CA SER A 30 -27.09 -37.84 -51.28
C SER A 30 -25.88 -36.94 -51.03
N THR A 31 -25.23 -36.46 -52.10
CA THR A 31 -24.03 -35.61 -52.00
C THR A 31 -24.37 -34.17 -51.57
N VAL A 32 -25.52 -33.64 -51.98
CA VAL A 32 -25.99 -32.29 -51.62
C VAL A 32 -26.08 -32.06 -50.10
N PRO A 33 -26.78 -32.89 -49.29
CA PRO A 33 -26.83 -32.68 -47.85
C PRO A 33 -25.47 -32.86 -47.17
N VAL A 34 -24.63 -33.78 -47.65
CA VAL A 34 -23.29 -34.01 -47.07
C VAL A 34 -22.37 -32.82 -47.31
N THR A 35 -22.38 -32.26 -48.52
CA THR A 35 -21.58 -31.07 -48.85
C THR A 35 -22.04 -29.85 -48.07
N ALA A 36 -23.36 -29.64 -47.94
CA ALA A 36 -23.92 -28.57 -47.10
C ALA A 36 -23.51 -28.72 -45.61
N LEU A 37 -23.52 -29.95 -45.08
CA LEU A 37 -23.06 -30.21 -43.71
C LEU A 37 -21.56 -29.94 -43.55
N LEU A 38 -20.73 -30.32 -44.53
CA LEU A 38 -19.28 -30.03 -44.51
C LEU A 38 -19.01 -28.52 -44.54
N GLU A 39 -19.68 -27.78 -45.42
CA GLU A 39 -19.58 -26.31 -45.47
C GLU A 39 -20.01 -25.67 -44.14
N SER A 40 -21.11 -26.14 -43.54
CA SER A 40 -21.55 -25.64 -42.23
C SER A 40 -20.52 -25.94 -41.12
N ASN A 41 -19.91 -27.14 -41.13
CA ASN A 41 -18.94 -27.54 -40.13
C ASN A 41 -17.65 -26.70 -40.24
N THR A 42 -17.16 -26.49 -41.47
CA THR A 42 -16.00 -25.63 -41.72
C THR A 42 -16.25 -24.18 -41.32
N ALA A 43 -17.44 -23.63 -41.59
CA ALA A 43 -17.82 -22.30 -41.12
C ALA A 43 -17.85 -22.21 -39.60
N LEU A 44 -18.41 -23.22 -38.91
CA LEU A 44 -18.41 -23.29 -37.44
C LEU A 44 -16.99 -23.39 -36.88
N ALA A 45 -16.13 -24.21 -37.48
CA ALA A 45 -14.74 -24.34 -37.05
C ALA A 45 -13.97 -23.01 -37.16
N GLN A 46 -14.19 -22.25 -38.23
CA GLN A 46 -13.62 -20.91 -38.40
C GLN A 46 -14.13 -19.92 -37.33
N GLN A 47 -15.43 -19.95 -37.04
CA GLN A 47 -16.02 -19.12 -35.98
C GLN A 47 -15.45 -19.46 -34.60
N ILE A 48 -15.34 -20.75 -34.28
CA ILE A 48 -14.75 -21.21 -33.01
C ILE A 48 -13.29 -20.76 -32.90
N ALA A 49 -12.50 -20.88 -33.98
CA ALA A 49 -11.11 -20.44 -33.99
C ALA A 49 -10.98 -18.92 -33.75
N ALA A 50 -11.87 -18.12 -34.35
CA ALA A 50 -11.91 -16.67 -34.14
C ALA A 50 -12.28 -16.29 -32.69
N LEU A 51 -13.30 -16.93 -32.13
CA LEU A 51 -13.70 -16.74 -30.73
C LEU A 51 -12.59 -17.18 -29.76
N GLU A 52 -11.89 -18.26 -30.08
CA GLU A 52 -10.79 -18.74 -29.25
C GLU A 52 -9.62 -17.74 -29.25
N ALA A 53 -9.30 -17.14 -30.40
CA ALA A 53 -8.30 -16.07 -30.47
C ALA A 53 -8.71 -14.85 -29.63
N GLN A 54 -9.97 -14.42 -29.71
CA GLN A 54 -10.50 -13.33 -28.90
C GLN A 54 -10.46 -13.63 -27.40
N LEU A 55 -10.85 -14.85 -27.00
CA LEU A 55 -10.80 -15.28 -25.60
C LEU A 55 -9.37 -15.34 -25.07
N ARG A 56 -8.41 -15.79 -25.87
CA ARG A 56 -6.99 -15.77 -25.49
C ARG A 56 -6.49 -14.34 -25.27
N GLN A 57 -6.85 -13.41 -26.17
CA GLN A 57 -6.49 -12.00 -26.02
C GLN A 57 -7.11 -11.41 -24.74
N LEU A 58 -8.40 -11.62 -24.51
CA LEU A 58 -9.08 -11.12 -23.32
C LEU A 58 -8.48 -11.69 -22.02
N ARG A 59 -8.11 -12.97 -22.01
CA ARG A 59 -7.41 -13.59 -20.88
C ARG A 59 -6.04 -12.97 -20.64
N HIS A 60 -5.31 -12.66 -21.71
CA HIS A 60 -4.01 -11.99 -21.59
C HIS A 60 -4.16 -10.58 -21.01
N ASP A 61 -5.08 -9.78 -21.55
CA ASP A 61 -5.30 -8.41 -21.11
C ASP A 61 -5.79 -8.34 -19.66
N THR A 62 -6.68 -9.26 -19.27
CA THR A 62 -7.16 -9.36 -17.89
C THR A 62 -6.06 -9.81 -16.92
N ALA A 63 -5.19 -10.74 -17.32
CA ALA A 63 -4.03 -11.13 -16.53
C ALA A 63 -3.07 -9.95 -16.30
N GLN A 64 -2.79 -9.16 -17.34
CA GLN A 64 -1.97 -7.95 -17.21
C GLN A 64 -2.64 -6.90 -16.30
N ALA A 65 -3.95 -6.68 -16.44
CA ALA A 65 -4.70 -5.76 -15.60
C ALA A 65 -4.67 -6.17 -14.12
N LEU A 66 -4.77 -7.47 -13.82
CA LEU A 66 -4.68 -7.99 -12.45
C LEU A 66 -3.27 -7.80 -11.86
N LEU A 67 -2.21 -8.05 -12.64
CA LEU A 67 -0.83 -7.76 -12.21
C LEU A 67 -0.63 -6.28 -11.92
N ASN A 68 -1.14 -5.39 -12.77
CA ASN A 68 -1.08 -3.95 -12.56
C ASN A 68 -1.84 -3.53 -11.30
N HIS A 69 -3.06 -4.05 -11.12
CA HIS A 69 -3.87 -3.77 -9.93
C HIS A 69 -3.19 -4.20 -8.64
N THR A 70 -2.65 -5.42 -8.58
CA THR A 70 -1.92 -5.90 -7.38
C THR A 70 -0.69 -5.06 -7.10
N SER A 71 0.05 -4.65 -8.14
CA SER A 71 1.19 -3.74 -7.99
C SER A 71 0.76 -2.38 -7.40
N LEU A 72 -0.33 -1.78 -7.92
CA LEU A 72 -0.84 -0.49 -7.45
C LEU A 72 -1.35 -0.58 -6.01
N GLN A 73 -2.01 -1.69 -5.66
CA GLN A 73 -2.49 -1.94 -4.30
C GLN A 73 -1.34 -1.98 -3.29
N THR A 74 -0.23 -2.65 -3.63
CA THR A 74 0.96 -2.68 -2.75
C THR A 74 1.61 -1.30 -2.60
N GLN A 75 1.69 -0.53 -3.70
CA GLN A 75 2.20 0.84 -3.68
C GLN A 75 1.31 1.75 -2.82
N TRP A 76 -0.01 1.65 -2.96
CA TRP A 76 -0.95 2.42 -2.15
C TRP A 76 -0.86 2.08 -0.66
N ARG A 77 -0.80 0.79 -0.30
CA ARG A 77 -0.59 0.37 1.09
C ARG A 77 0.74 0.85 1.67
N ARG A 78 1.78 0.99 0.84
CA ARG A 78 3.05 1.59 1.26
C ARG A 78 2.88 3.09 1.51
N LYS A 79 2.22 3.82 0.60
CA LYS A 79 1.97 5.25 0.75
C LYS A 79 1.11 5.59 1.95
N GLN A 80 0.09 4.78 2.24
CA GLN A 80 -0.73 4.95 3.43
C GLN A 80 0.12 4.80 4.70
N ARG A 81 0.97 3.77 4.78
CA ARG A 81 1.89 3.60 5.91
C ARG A 81 2.87 4.76 6.05
N GLU A 82 3.46 5.23 4.96
CA GLU A 82 4.33 6.42 4.97
C GLU A 82 3.60 7.66 5.51
N MET A 83 2.33 7.85 5.15
CA MET A 83 1.48 8.94 5.67
C MET A 83 1.17 8.75 7.16
N ASP A 84 0.76 7.55 7.58
CA ASP A 84 0.44 7.24 8.97
C ASP A 84 1.67 7.42 9.87
N ASP A 85 2.85 7.00 9.41
CA ASP A 85 4.13 7.18 10.11
C ASP A 85 4.50 8.67 10.20
N ALA A 86 4.29 9.44 9.13
CA ALA A 86 4.54 10.89 9.13
C ALA A 86 3.57 11.64 10.06
N LEU A 87 2.32 11.18 10.18
CA LEU A 87 1.28 11.78 11.03
C LEU A 87 1.37 11.32 12.49
N SER A 88 1.94 10.14 12.77
CA SER A 88 2.02 9.53 14.10
C SER A 88 2.53 10.50 15.19
N PRO A 89 3.61 11.29 14.98
CA PRO A 89 4.09 12.25 15.98
C PRO A 89 3.13 13.42 16.24
N TRP A 90 2.25 13.73 15.29
CA TRP A 90 1.29 14.83 15.35
C TRP A 90 -0.09 14.37 15.84
N GLY A 91 -0.25 13.07 16.09
CA GLY A 91 -1.46 12.52 16.67
C GLY A 91 -1.72 13.06 18.09
N PRO A 92 -2.99 13.15 18.53
CA PRO A 92 -3.34 13.72 19.83
C PRO A 92 -2.58 13.08 21.01
N ARG A 93 -2.41 11.76 20.97
CA ARG A 93 -1.68 11.01 22.00
C ARG A 93 -0.19 11.34 22.03
N ALA A 94 0.47 11.39 20.88
CA ALA A 94 1.89 11.71 20.79
C ALA A 94 2.16 13.16 21.22
N MET A 95 1.32 14.09 20.79
CA MET A 95 1.38 15.49 21.21
C MET A 95 1.16 15.65 22.72
N TYR A 96 0.20 14.94 23.30
CA TYR A 96 -0.03 14.92 24.74
C TYR A 96 1.18 14.36 25.50
N GLN A 97 1.73 13.23 25.04
CA GLN A 97 2.93 12.64 25.64
C GLN A 97 4.12 13.60 25.59
N ARG A 98 4.33 14.31 24.47
CA ARG A 98 5.36 15.34 24.34
C ARG A 98 5.12 16.53 25.28
N LEU A 99 3.87 16.92 25.49
CA LEU A 99 3.53 17.96 26.46
C LEU A 99 3.89 17.52 27.88
N VAL A 100 3.50 16.30 28.27
CA VAL A 100 3.82 15.73 29.58
C VAL A 100 5.34 15.59 29.77
N SER A 101 6.08 15.10 28.78
CA SER A 101 7.54 15.02 28.87
C SER A 101 8.16 16.40 29.05
N SER A 102 7.71 17.40 28.27
CA SER A 102 8.21 18.77 28.39
C SER A 102 7.92 19.42 29.76
N ILE A 103 6.87 19.00 30.47
CA ILE A 103 6.60 19.43 31.85
C ILE A 103 7.65 18.83 32.77
N SER A 104 7.84 17.50 32.72
CA SER A 104 8.83 16.81 33.55
C SER A 104 10.27 17.29 33.30
N GLU A 105 10.63 17.57 32.04
CA GLU A 105 11.92 18.16 31.67
C GLU A 105 12.08 19.55 32.28
N GLN A 106 11.04 20.39 32.23
CA GLN A 106 11.10 21.74 32.80
C GLN A 106 11.23 21.71 34.34
N GLU A 107 10.56 20.77 35.01
CA GLU A 107 10.70 20.54 36.45
C GLU A 107 12.12 20.10 36.80
N ALA A 108 12.68 19.15 36.05
CA ALA A 108 14.05 18.68 36.24
C ALA A 108 15.08 19.80 36.01
N LEU A 109 14.87 20.65 34.98
CA LEU A 109 15.76 21.81 34.72
C LEU A 109 15.69 22.83 35.85
N LEU A 110 14.50 23.11 36.40
CA LEU A 110 14.36 24.01 37.54
C LEU A 110 15.05 23.45 38.78
N ALA A 111 14.87 22.15 39.07
CA ALA A 111 15.54 21.49 40.19
C ALA A 111 17.07 21.48 40.04
N ALA A 112 17.58 21.14 38.84
CA ALA A 112 19.01 21.19 38.56
C ALA A 112 19.58 22.62 38.67
N MET A 113 18.80 23.62 38.25
CA MET A 113 19.19 25.02 38.36
C MET A 113 19.22 25.53 39.81
N THR A 114 18.29 25.06 40.66
CA THR A 114 18.32 25.38 42.10
C THR A 114 19.49 24.70 42.77
N ASP A 115 19.72 23.41 42.47
CA ASP A 115 20.81 22.63 43.06
C ASP A 115 22.19 23.19 42.67
N SER A 116 22.38 23.52 41.39
CA SER A 116 23.63 24.12 40.90
C SER A 116 23.93 25.48 41.53
N PHE A 117 22.91 26.30 41.79
CA PHE A 117 23.10 27.59 42.46
C PHE A 117 23.48 27.42 43.93
N LEU A 118 22.86 26.47 44.64
CA LEU A 118 23.21 26.12 46.01
C LEU A 118 24.63 25.55 46.10
N ASP A 119 25.03 24.66 45.18
CA ASP A 119 26.36 24.05 45.15
C ASP A 119 27.47 25.07 44.81
N THR A 120 27.19 26.03 43.92
CA THR A 120 28.11 27.15 43.61
C THR A 120 28.34 28.06 44.80
N SER A 121 27.34 28.22 45.69
CA SER A 121 27.52 28.96 46.95
C SER A 121 28.34 28.20 48.00
N ALA A 122 28.44 26.87 47.86
CA ALA A 122 29.09 25.98 48.81
C ALA A 122 30.55 25.65 48.46
N SER A 123 30.95 25.71 47.18
CA SER A 123 32.25 25.20 46.72
C SER A 123 33.02 26.21 45.88
N GLU A 124 33.98 26.90 46.52
CA GLU A 124 35.31 27.23 45.95
C GLU A 124 36.21 27.88 47.03
N ASN A 125 36.65 27.13 48.06
CA ASN A 125 38.01 27.20 48.69
C ASN A 125 38.21 26.24 49.89
N ALA A 126 37.80 24.98 49.81
CA ALA A 126 37.89 24.04 50.95
C ALA A 126 39.22 23.27 51.04
N TYR A 127 40.37 23.93 50.81
CA TYR A 127 41.68 23.29 51.05
C TYR A 127 42.63 24.05 51.99
N TYR A 128 42.44 25.36 52.19
CA TYR A 128 43.17 26.09 53.23
C TYR A 128 42.36 27.32 53.71
N ASP A 129 41.37 27.15 54.58
CA ASP A 129 41.13 28.13 55.65
C ASP A 129 40.18 27.59 56.72
N GLN A 130 40.56 27.84 57.96
CA GLN A 130 39.76 27.55 59.13
C GLN A 130 38.81 28.73 59.37
N GLY A 131 37.64 28.72 58.71
CA GLY A 131 36.56 29.65 59.03
C GLY A 131 35.59 29.93 57.88
N SER A 132 34.42 29.28 57.91
CA SER A 132 33.14 29.79 57.39
C SER A 132 33.20 30.73 56.16
N ALA A 133 33.73 30.27 55.03
CA ALA A 133 33.70 31.04 53.78
C ALA A 133 32.80 30.36 52.74
N THR A 134 31.49 30.43 52.96
CA THR A 134 30.49 30.33 51.89
C THR A 134 30.82 31.41 50.87
N ARG A 135 31.06 31.06 49.59
CA ARG A 135 31.17 32.06 48.53
C ARG A 135 29.76 32.64 48.35
N LEU A 136 29.52 33.83 48.91
CA LEU A 136 28.28 34.55 48.63
C LEU A 136 28.24 34.86 47.13
N ALA A 137 27.22 34.34 46.45
CA ALA A 137 26.96 34.68 45.05
C ALA A 137 26.91 36.21 44.92
N SER A 138 27.51 36.73 43.86
CA SER A 138 27.46 38.17 43.60
C SER A 138 26.02 38.59 43.32
N ASP A 139 25.68 39.84 43.67
CA ASP A 139 24.32 40.38 43.48
C ASP A 139 23.83 40.24 42.02
N LYS A 140 24.75 40.31 41.06
CA LYS A 140 24.48 40.07 39.63
C LYS A 140 24.10 38.62 39.34
N GLU A 141 24.83 37.65 39.89
CA GLU A 141 24.53 36.21 39.73
C GLU A 141 23.19 35.84 40.37
N VAL A 142 22.86 36.44 41.53
CA VAL A 142 21.57 36.26 42.20
C VAL A 142 20.43 36.79 41.33
N VAL A 143 20.58 38.00 40.79
CA VAL A 143 19.56 38.62 39.92
C VAL A 143 19.35 37.82 38.63
N ASP A 144 20.42 37.36 37.99
CA ASP A 144 20.34 36.53 36.78
C ASP A 144 19.71 35.15 37.04
N TRP A 145 20.04 34.53 38.18
CA TRP A 145 19.43 33.29 38.60
C TRP A 145 17.93 33.49 38.88
N LEU A 146 17.55 34.51 39.65
CA LEU A 146 16.15 34.84 39.93
C LEU A 146 15.35 35.08 38.64
N ARG A 147 15.94 35.78 37.67
CA ARG A 147 15.32 36.01 36.36
C ARG A 147 15.04 34.69 35.65
N ARG A 148 16.03 33.81 35.54
CA ARG A 148 15.91 32.50 34.87
C ARG A 148 14.95 31.55 35.59
N VAL A 149 14.95 31.52 36.92
CA VAL A 149 13.97 30.73 37.71
C VAL A 149 12.54 31.24 37.49
N ARG A 150 12.33 32.57 37.46
CA ARG A 150 11.02 33.15 37.13
C ARG A 150 10.59 32.81 35.70
N GLU A 151 11.48 32.92 34.72
CA GLU A 151 11.20 32.54 33.34
C GLU A 151 10.86 31.03 33.21
N GLY A 152 11.59 30.17 33.91
CA GLY A 152 11.34 28.73 33.91
C GLY A 152 10.04 28.34 34.61
N THR A 153 9.72 28.94 35.76
CA THR A 153 8.47 28.70 36.51
C THR A 153 7.24 29.21 35.76
N THR A 154 7.34 30.36 35.09
CA THR A 154 6.25 30.85 34.22
C THR A 154 6.02 29.93 33.02
N THR A 155 7.08 29.37 32.44
CA THR A 155 6.98 28.39 31.34
C THR A 155 6.34 27.09 31.83
N LEU A 156 6.73 26.59 33.00
CA LEU A 156 6.13 25.41 33.63
C LEU A 156 4.63 25.63 33.88
N ALA A 157 4.25 26.75 34.50
CA ALA A 157 2.86 27.07 34.79
C ALA A 157 1.99 27.09 33.51
N LYS A 158 2.49 27.68 32.42
CA LYS A 158 1.82 27.67 31.12
C LYS A 158 1.60 26.26 30.58
N ARG A 159 2.62 25.39 30.66
CA ARG A 159 2.50 23.99 30.21
C ARG A 159 1.51 23.19 31.06
N CYS A 160 1.49 23.41 32.37
CA CYS A 160 0.52 22.80 33.27
C CYS A 160 -0.91 23.25 32.97
N GLU A 161 -1.13 24.54 32.69
CA GLU A 161 -2.43 25.05 32.25
C GLU A 161 -2.85 24.44 30.91
N MET A 162 -1.93 24.37 29.93
CA MET A 162 -2.19 23.69 28.65
C MET A 162 -2.60 22.23 28.85
N ARG A 163 -1.95 21.51 29.76
CA ARG A 163 -2.29 20.12 30.11
C ARG A 163 -3.68 20.03 30.75
N ALA A 164 -3.98 20.86 31.73
CA ALA A 164 -5.29 20.89 32.38
C ALA A 164 -6.41 21.14 31.37
N ARG A 165 -6.21 22.11 30.47
CA ARG A 165 -7.15 22.39 29.37
C ARG A 165 -7.29 21.22 28.41
N TRP A 166 -6.21 20.46 28.17
CA TRP A 166 -6.24 19.27 27.33
C TRP A 166 -7.05 18.15 28.00
N ASP A 167 -6.82 17.91 29.29
CA ASP A 167 -7.52 16.89 30.09
C ASP A 167 -9.03 17.18 30.17
N GLU A 168 -9.42 18.46 30.19
CA GLU A 168 -10.82 18.91 30.15
C GLU A 168 -11.43 18.92 28.73
N GLY A 169 -10.66 18.61 27.68
CA GLY A 169 -11.10 18.64 26.30
C GLY A 169 -11.33 20.06 25.73
N ARG A 170 -10.72 21.09 26.33
CA ARG A 170 -10.80 22.51 25.92
C ARG A 170 -9.68 22.93 24.94
N VAL A 171 -8.97 21.96 24.36
CA VAL A 171 -7.91 22.20 23.38
C VAL A 171 -8.43 21.88 21.98
N GLY A 172 -8.74 22.92 21.21
CA GLY A 172 -9.09 22.82 19.78
C GLY A 172 -10.46 22.23 19.50
N GLY A 173 -11.37 23.04 18.96
CA GLY A 173 -12.68 22.60 18.47
C GLY A 173 -12.56 21.74 17.21
N TRP A 174 -12.19 20.48 17.38
CA TRP A 174 -12.35 19.42 16.38
C TRP A 174 -13.02 18.24 17.09
N ARG A 175 -14.33 18.38 17.28
CA ARG A 175 -15.26 17.27 17.42
C ARG A 175 -15.80 16.92 16.05
#